data_AF-A0A3C0FQ72-F1
#
_entry.id   AF-A0A3C0FQ72-F1
#
_cell.length_a   1.000
_cell.length_b   1.000
_cell.length_c   1.000
_cell.angle_alpha   90.00
_cell.angle_beta   90.00
_cell.angle_gamma   90.00
#
_symmetry.space_group_name_H-M   'P 1'
#
loop_
_entity.id
_entity.type
_entity.pdbx_description
1 polymer ?
#
loop_
_entity_poly.entity_id
_entity_poly.type
_entity_poly.pdbx_seq_one_letter_code
_entity_poly.pdbx_strand_id
1 'polypeptide(L)' 'MENLDPFLEIAHKLADAARPVVRKYYRTPVAVDVKADDSPVTIADREVERTMRDILNA' A
#
# COMPACT_ATOMS: atom_id res chain seq x y z
N MET A 1 17.91 2.82 -23.53
CA MET A 1 17.31 2.30 -22.29
C MET A 1 16.62 3.46 -21.62
N GLU A 2 15.36 3.31 -21.23
CA GLU A 2 14.57 4.38 -20.62
C GLU A 2 15.10 4.68 -19.21
N ASN A 3 15.19 5.95 -18.82
CA ASN A 3 15.63 6.32 -17.47
C ASN A 3 14.44 6.20 -16.52
N LEU A 4 14.52 5.25 -15.59
CA LEU A 4 13.48 4.95 -14.60
C LEU A 4 13.84 5.42 -13.19
N ASP A 5 14.99 6.08 -12.99
CA ASP A 5 15.48 6.50 -11.68
C ASP A 5 14.43 7.30 -10.87
N PRO A 6 13.67 8.25 -11.48
CA PRO A 6 12.62 8.97 -10.75
C PRO A 6 11.48 8.05 -10.24
N PHE A 7 11.14 7.00 -11.01
CA PHE A 7 10.13 6.03 -10.61
C PHE A 7 10.65 5.11 -9.50
N LEU A 8 11.95 4.81 -9.49
CA LEU A 8 12.57 4.01 -8.45
C LEU A 8 12.57 4.75 -7.11
N GLU A 9 12.92 6.04 -7.12
CA GLU A 9 12.93 6.87 -5.90
C GLU A 9 11.54 6.95 -5.26
N ILE A 10 10.51 7.25 -6.06
CA ILE A 10 9.14 7.31 -5.55
C ILE A 10 8.66 5.93 -5.08
N ALA A 11 8.99 4.85 -5.80
CA ALA A 11 8.61 3.49 -5.41
C ALA A 11 9.19 3.11 -4.02
N HIS A 12 10.44 3.47 -3.75
CA HIS A 12 11.04 3.29 -2.42
C HIS A 12 10.30 4.08 -1.35
N LYS A 13 9.98 5.36 -1.62
CA LYS A 13 9.21 6.20 -0.69
C LYS A 13 7.84 5.61 -0.36
N LEU A 14 7.14 5.08 -1.36
CA LEU A 14 5.84 4.41 -1.18
C LEU A 14 5.98 3.15 -0.33
N ALA A 15 7.00 2.32 -0.60
CA ALA A 15 7.25 1.10 0.17
C ALA A 15 7.57 1.41 1.65
N ASP A 16 8.38 2.44 1.90
CA ASP A 16 8.71 2.88 3.26
C ASP A 16 7.48 3.40 4.01
N ALA A 17 6.59 4.13 3.34
CA ALA A 17 5.34 4.63 3.91
C ALA A 17 4.32 3.52 4.21
N ALA A 18 4.27 2.47 3.39
CA ALA A 18 3.39 1.32 3.59
C ALA A 18 3.81 0.45 4.78
N ARG A 19 5.13 0.32 5.01
CA ARG A 19 5.71 -0.55 6.03
C ARG A 19 5.12 -0.40 7.45
N PRO A 20 5.00 0.82 8.03
CA PRO A 20 4.39 0.98 9.35
C PRO A 20 2.92 0.58 9.38
N VAL A 21 2.16 0.84 8.31
CA VAL A 21 0.74 0.47 8.21
C VAL A 21 0.59 -1.05 8.22
N VAL A 22 1.34 -1.76 7.38
CA VAL A 22 1.31 -3.24 7.35
C VAL A 22 1.72 -3.82 8.71
N ARG A 23 2.78 -3.28 9.33
CA ARG A 23 3.24 -3.73 10.66
C ARG A 23 2.20 -3.56 11.75
N LYS A 24 1.39 -2.50 11.71
CA LYS A 24 0.30 -2.25 12.67
C LYS A 24 -0.72 -3.41 12.69
N TYR A 25 -1.01 -4.01 11.54
CA TYR A 25 -2.00 -5.08 11.41
C TYR A 25 -1.42 -6.49 11.39
N TYR A 26 -0.10 -6.62 11.29
CA TYR A 26 0.56 -7.92 11.20
C TYR A 26 0.29 -8.80 12.43
N ARG A 27 -0.16 -10.05 12.20
CA ARG A 27 -0.54 -11.03 13.24
C ARG A 27 -1.64 -10.53 14.20
N THR A 28 -2.45 -9.58 13.76
CA THR A 28 -3.67 -9.16 14.46
C THR A 28 -4.90 -9.69 13.71
N PRO A 29 -5.99 -10.05 14.39
CA PRO A 29 -7.23 -10.37 13.72
C PRO A 29 -7.76 -9.14 12.96
N VAL A 30 -7.98 -9.26 11.66
CA VAL A 30 -8.60 -8.23 10.82
C VAL A 30 -9.75 -8.84 10.03
N ALA A 31 -10.80 -8.05 9.79
CA ALA A 31 -11.85 -8.44 8.88
C ALA A 31 -11.29 -8.51 7.44
N VAL A 32 -11.71 -9.54 6.71
CA VAL A 32 -11.43 -9.71 5.28
C VAL A 32 -12.73 -9.46 4.54
N ASP A 33 -12.75 -8.42 3.71
CA ASP A 33 -13.82 -8.20 2.75
C ASP A 33 -13.50 -8.96 1.45
N VAL A 34 -14.52 -9.34 0.70
CA VAL A 34 -14.38 -9.94 -0.63
C VAL A 34 -14.90 -8.94 -1.66
N LYS A 35 -14.08 -8.60 -2.66
CA LYS A 35 -14.45 -7.69 -3.75
C LYS A 35 -15.36 -8.39 -4.77
N ALA A 36 -15.91 -7.61 -5.70
CA ALA A 36 -16.76 -8.13 -6.77
C ALA A 36 -16.06 -9.12 -7.71
N ASP A 37 -14.73 -9.09 -7.76
CA ASP A 37 -13.88 -10.03 -8.52
C ASP A 37 -13.40 -11.22 -7.65
N ASP A 38 -14.06 -11.45 -6.52
CA ASP A 38 -13.74 -12.49 -5.52
C ASP A 38 -12.36 -12.37 -4.87
N SER A 39 -11.61 -11.29 -5.11
CA SER A 39 -10.32 -11.06 -4.44
C SER A 39 -10.52 -10.58 -2.99
N PRO A 40 -9.71 -11.07 -2.03
CA PRO A 40 -9.77 -10.60 -0.64
C PRO A 40 -9.14 -9.22 -0.50
N VAL A 41 -9.64 -8.44 0.45
CA VAL A 41 -9.06 -7.16 0.86
C VAL A 41 -9.28 -6.92 2.33
N THR A 42 -8.30 -6.32 2.99
CA THR A 42 -8.37 -5.97 4.41
C THR A 42 -8.31 -4.47 4.62
N ILE A 43 -8.52 -4.04 5.86
CA ILE A 43 -8.27 -2.66 6.26
C ILE A 43 -6.81 -2.23 6.03
N ALA A 44 -5.84 -3.15 6.16
CA ALA A 44 -4.43 -2.86 5.95
C ALA A 44 -4.16 -2.46 4.49
N ASP A 45 -4.72 -3.19 3.52
CA ASP A 45 -4.56 -2.92 2.09
C ASP A 45 -5.14 -1.56 1.72
N ARG A 46 -6.34 -1.25 2.21
CA ARG A 46 -7.02 0.03 1.97
C ARG A 46 -6.24 1.21 2.55
N GLU A 47 -5.68 1.06 3.76
CA GLU A 47 -4.88 2.12 4.39
C GLU A 47 -3.53 2.33 3.72
N VAL A 48 -2.88 1.23 3.27
CA VAL A 48 -1.65 1.31 2.47
C VAL A 48 -1.92 2.07 1.17
N GLU A 49 -2.97 1.70 0.42
CA GLU A 49 -3.31 2.38 -0.82
C GLU A 49 -3.57 3.87 -0.60
N ARG A 50 -4.37 4.23 0.42
CA ARG A 50 -4.64 5.63 0.76
C ARG A 50 -3.34 6.39 1.05
N THR A 51 -2.49 5.85 1.91
CA THR A 51 -1.19 6.47 2.25
C THR A 51 -0.31 6.69 1.01
N MET A 52 -0.25 5.69 0.12
CA MET A 52 0.52 5.80 -1.12
C MET A 52 -0.07 6.86 -2.06
N ARG A 53 -1.40 6.92 -2.19
CA ARG A 53 -2.09 7.92 -3.01
C ARG A 53 -1.89 9.34 -2.47
N ASP A 54 -1.88 9.51 -1.15
CA ASP A 54 -1.61 10.81 -0.54
C ASP A 54 -0.21 11.32 -0.90
N ILE A 55 0.79 10.43 -1.00
CA ILE A 55 2.14 10.78 -1.44
C ILE A 55 2.20 11.10 -2.94
N LEU A 56 1.45 10.36 -3.77
CA LEU A 56 1.43 10.54 -5.22
C LEU A 56 0.65 11.78 -5.68
N ASN A 57 -0.32 12.23 -4.87
CA ASN A 57 -1.16 13.39 -5.16
C ASN A 57 -0.66 14.70 -4.51
N ALA A 58 0.46 14.65 -3.77
CA ALA A 58 1.09 15.82 -3.14
C ALA A 58 1.97 16.59 -4.14
#